data_AF-A0A524IGL3-F1
#
_entry.id   AF-A0A524IGL3-F1
#
_cell.length_a   1.000
_cell.length_b   1.000
_cell.length_c   1.000
_cell.angle_alpha   90.00
_cell.angle_beta   90.00
_cell.angle_gamma   90.00
#
_symmetry.space_group_name_H-M   'P 1'
#
loop_
_entity.id
_entity.type
_entity.pdbx_description
1 polymer ?
#
loop_
_entity_poly.entity_id
_entity_poly.type
_entity_poly.pdbx_seq_one_letter_code
_entity_poly.pdbx_strand_id
1 'polypeptide(L)'
;HIELGRINRDSLAEVWRNSPGMNQLRGRHAIPLTGFEFCAGCSYLPYCTGNCPGLGYALTGQVDHPSPDACLRRFLKEGGKIV
;
A
#
# COMPACT_ATOMS: atom_id res chain seq x y z
N HIS A 1 3.79 -15.16 -0.78
CA HIS A 1 2.44 -15.08 -1.38
C HIS A 1 2.49 -14.73 -2.87
N ILE A 2 3.44 -13.93 -3.35
CA ILE A 2 3.68 -13.69 -4.79
C ILE A 2 5.07 -14.23 -5.17
N GLU A 3 5.14 -15.05 -6.23
CA GLU A 3 6.41 -15.42 -6.89
C GLU A 3 6.66 -14.42 -8.03
N LEU A 4 7.81 -13.74 -8.00
CA LEU A 4 8.16 -12.71 -9.00
C LEU A 4 9.16 -13.23 -10.05
N GLY A 5 9.90 -14.27 -9.72
CA GLY A 5 10.97 -14.86 -10.52
C GLY A 5 12.05 -15.47 -9.64
N ARG A 6 13.09 -16.01 -10.25
CA ARG A 6 14.19 -16.72 -9.59
C ARG A 6 15.54 -16.18 -10.07
N ILE A 7 16.33 -15.68 -9.12
CA ILE A 7 17.72 -15.27 -9.37
C ILE A 7 18.51 -16.44 -9.99
N ASN A 8 19.43 -16.12 -10.89
CA ASN A 8 20.23 -17.08 -11.68
C ASN A 8 19.45 -17.94 -12.68
N ARG A 9 18.12 -17.75 -12.81
CA ARG A 9 17.30 -18.41 -13.84
C ARG A 9 16.64 -17.39 -14.74
N ASP A 10 16.02 -16.39 -14.14
CA ASP A 10 15.28 -15.36 -14.85
C ASP A 10 16.10 -14.08 -15.01
N SER A 11 15.90 -13.39 -16.13
CA SER A 11 16.51 -12.08 -16.34
C SER A 11 15.96 -11.08 -15.33
N LEU A 12 16.84 -10.52 -14.49
CA LEU A 12 16.45 -9.51 -13.50
C LEU A 12 15.79 -8.29 -14.16
N ALA A 13 16.32 -7.84 -15.30
CA ALA A 13 15.77 -6.70 -16.03
C ALA A 13 14.37 -7.00 -16.60
N GLU A 14 14.09 -8.25 -16.95
CA GLU A 14 12.78 -8.67 -17.44
C GLU A 14 11.78 -8.79 -16.30
N VAL A 15 12.15 -9.48 -15.22
CA VAL A 15 11.32 -9.59 -14.01
C VAL A 15 10.98 -8.21 -13.45
N TRP A 16 11.96 -7.32 -13.35
CA TRP A 16 11.76 -5.97 -12.81
C TRP A 16 10.79 -5.14 -13.65
N ARG A 17 10.95 -5.15 -14.98
CA ARG A 17 10.16 -4.31 -15.89
C ARG A 17 8.78 -4.88 -16.21
N ASN A 18 8.71 -6.18 -16.46
CA ASN A 18 7.57 -6.77 -17.16
C ASN A 18 6.84 -7.85 -16.36
N SER A 19 7.36 -8.32 -15.22
CA SER A 19 6.62 -9.35 -14.46
C SER A 19 5.25 -8.82 -13.99
N PRO A 20 4.17 -9.62 -14.12
CA PRO A 20 2.83 -9.21 -13.70
C PRO A 20 2.77 -8.78 -12.23
N GLY A 21 3.44 -9.52 -11.34
CA GLY A 21 3.49 -9.22 -9.91
C GLY A 21 4.18 -7.89 -9.60
N MET A 22 5.32 -7.59 -10.23
CA MET A 22 5.98 -6.28 -10.06
C MET A 22 5.15 -5.14 -10.61
N ASN A 23 4.51 -5.35 -11.76
CA ASN A 23 3.62 -4.36 -12.37
C ASN A 23 2.39 -4.08 -11.49
N GLN A 24 1.78 -5.12 -10.91
CA GLN A 24 0.67 -4.96 -9.97
C GLN A 24 1.10 -4.14 -8.74
N LEU A 25 2.22 -4.52 -8.10
CA LEU A 25 2.75 -3.81 -6.93
C LEU A 25 3.08 -2.34 -7.24
N ARG A 26 3.68 -2.07 -8.41
CA ARG A 26 3.94 -0.69 -8.87
C ARG A 26 2.65 0.06 -9.17
N GLY A 27 1.64 -0.60 -9.74
CA GLY A 27 0.35 0.00 -10.09
C GLY A 27 -0.50 0.44 -8.91
N ARG A 28 -0.19 -0.01 -7.69
CA ARG A 28 -0.93 0.33 -6.46
C ARG A 28 -1.12 1.83 -6.21
N HIS A 29 -0.16 2.65 -6.63
CA HIS A 29 -0.27 4.11 -6.48
C HIS A 29 -1.47 4.70 -7.23
N ALA A 30 -2.01 3.99 -8.23
CA ALA A 30 -3.16 4.40 -9.00
C ALA A 30 -4.50 4.02 -8.34
N ILE A 31 -4.49 3.25 -7.25
CA ILE A 31 -5.69 2.86 -6.52
C ILE A 31 -6.09 4.02 -5.61
N PRO A 32 -7.25 4.68 -5.85
CA PRO A 32 -7.63 5.85 -5.08
C PRO A 32 -8.01 5.46 -3.66
N LEU A 33 -7.41 6.11 -2.67
CA LEU A 33 -7.72 5.89 -1.26
C LEU A 33 -9.19 6.19 -0.92
N THR A 34 -9.87 7.04 -1.69
CA THR A 34 -11.30 7.33 -1.51
C THR A 34 -12.20 6.12 -1.75
N GLY A 35 -11.71 5.07 -2.40
CA GLY A 35 -12.43 3.81 -2.56
C GLY A 35 -12.53 2.98 -1.28
N PHE A 36 -11.74 3.29 -0.25
CA PHE A 36 -11.78 2.60 1.04
C PHE A 36 -12.61 3.39 2.05
N GLU A 37 -13.62 2.75 2.64
CA GLU A 37 -14.62 3.40 3.52
C GLU A 37 -13.97 4.24 4.64
N PHE A 38 -12.94 3.72 5.30
CA PHE A 38 -12.27 4.42 6.39
C PHE A 38 -11.36 5.59 5.93
N CYS A 39 -10.97 5.61 4.66
CA CYS A 39 -10.24 6.69 4.03
C CYS A 39 -11.15 7.75 3.41
N ALA A 40 -12.41 7.40 3.10
CA ALA A 40 -13.38 8.32 2.54
C ALA A 40 -13.59 9.55 3.42
N GLY A 41 -13.60 10.73 2.79
CA GLY A 41 -13.75 12.02 3.47
C GLY A 41 -12.59 12.41 4.41
N CYS A 42 -11.42 11.76 4.31
CA CYS A 42 -10.26 12.13 5.12
C CYS A 42 -9.56 13.38 4.55
N SER A 43 -9.39 14.42 5.39
CA SER A 43 -8.73 15.69 5.00
C SER A 43 -7.24 15.54 4.68
N TYR A 44 -6.61 14.45 5.12
CA TYR A 44 -5.19 14.19 4.90
C TYR A 44 -4.90 13.43 3.60
N LEU A 45 -5.93 13.09 2.81
CA LEU A 45 -5.76 12.35 1.54
C LEU A 45 -4.73 12.97 0.59
N PRO A 46 -4.64 14.30 0.40
CA PRO A 46 -3.63 14.91 -0.48
C PRO A 46 -2.18 14.62 -0.06
N TYR A 47 -1.96 14.18 1.18
CA TYR A 47 -0.65 13.92 1.77
C TYR A 47 -0.46 12.45 2.15
N CYS A 48 -1.39 11.57 1.78
CA CYS A 48 -1.41 10.17 2.18
C CYS A 48 -1.33 9.25 0.96
N THR A 49 -0.55 8.17 1.08
CA THR A 49 -0.40 7.13 0.06
C THR A 49 -0.89 5.76 0.53
N GLY A 50 -1.63 5.70 1.64
CA GLY A 50 -2.16 4.45 2.18
C GLY A 50 -1.21 3.67 3.08
N ASN A 51 -0.19 4.33 3.65
CA ASN A 51 0.80 3.74 4.57
C ASN A 51 1.57 2.55 3.96
N CYS A 52 2.13 1.67 4.80
CA CYS A 52 2.99 0.57 4.37
C CYS A 52 2.17 -0.57 3.71
N PRO A 53 2.40 -0.86 2.41
CA PRO A 53 1.89 -2.03 1.71
C PRO A 53 1.98 -3.37 2.45
N GLY A 54 3.15 -3.65 3.01
CA GLY A 54 3.44 -4.94 3.64
C GLY A 54 2.66 -5.12 4.94
N LEU A 55 2.48 -4.05 5.71
CA LEU A 55 1.72 -4.08 6.94
C LEU A 55 0.21 -4.14 6.66
N GLY A 56 -0.27 -3.44 5.63
CA GLY A 56 -1.65 -3.57 5.14
C GLY A 56 -1.99 -5.03 4.82
N TYR A 57 -1.11 -5.72 4.09
CA TYR A 57 -1.26 -7.15 3.81
C TYR A 57 -1.18 -8.02 5.07
N ALA A 58 -0.22 -7.78 5.97
CA ALA A 58 -0.09 -8.56 7.20
C ALA A 58 -1.31 -8.47 8.11
N LEU A 59 -2.00 -7.32 8.12
CA LEU A 59 -3.18 -7.08 8.96
C LEU A 59 -4.49 -7.53 8.31
N THR A 60 -4.61 -7.43 6.98
CA THR A 60 -5.90 -7.61 6.28
C THR A 60 -5.93 -8.79 5.32
N GLY A 61 -4.78 -9.37 5.00
CA GLY A 61 -4.61 -10.37 3.93
C GLY A 61 -4.77 -9.80 2.51
N GLN A 62 -5.01 -8.50 2.36
CA GLN A 62 -5.26 -7.84 1.08
C GLN A 62 -4.06 -6.99 0.68
N VAL A 63 -3.49 -7.28 -0.50
CA VAL A 63 -2.30 -6.58 -1.00
C VAL A 63 -2.61 -5.11 -1.22
N ASP A 64 -3.72 -4.82 -1.88
CA ASP A 64 -4.06 -3.47 -2.36
C ASP A 64 -4.77 -2.61 -1.31
N HIS A 65 -4.85 -3.09 -0.07
CA HIS A 65 -5.52 -2.38 1.02
C HIS A 65 -4.56 -1.42 1.75
N PRO A 66 -4.99 -0.20 2.09
CA PRO A 66 -4.20 0.73 2.88
C PRO A 66 -4.00 0.23 4.31
N SER A 67 -2.87 0.54 4.94
CA SER A 67 -2.59 0.08 6.30
C SER A 67 -3.21 1.00 7.36
N PRO A 68 -4.02 0.48 8.32
CA PRO A 68 -4.71 1.29 9.33
C PRO A 68 -3.85 1.66 10.55
N ASP A 69 -2.62 1.14 10.64
CA ASP A 69 -1.74 1.29 11.80
C ASP A 69 -1.18 2.72 11.95
N ALA A 70 -0.69 3.31 10.86
CA ALA A 70 -0.05 4.63 10.86
C ALA A 70 -0.99 5.73 10.36
N CYS A 71 -2.29 5.61 10.63
CA CYS A 71 -3.29 6.56 10.15
C CYS A 71 -3.30 7.84 11.01
N LEU A 72 -2.87 8.98 10.45
CA LEU A 72 -2.85 10.26 11.17
C LEU A 72 -4.23 10.69 11.68
N ARG A 73 -5.30 10.51 10.87
CA ARG A 73 -6.68 10.82 11.29
C ARG A 73 -7.07 10.03 12.54
N ARG A 74 -6.67 8.75 12.59
CA ARG A 74 -6.95 7.88 13.72
C ARG A 74 -6.13 8.28 14.95
N PHE A 75 -4.83 8.50 14.78
CA PHE A 75 -3.94 8.97 15.85
C PHE A 75 -4.47 10.23 16.54
N LEU A 76 -4.90 11.23 15.76
CA LEU A 76 -5.47 12.47 16.31
C LEU A 76 -6.83 12.24 16.97
N LYS A 77 -7.70 11.39 16.39
CA LYS A 77 -8.99 11.01 17.00
C LYS A 77 -8.81 10.32 18.36
N GLU A 78 -7.71 9.59 18.53
CA GLU A 78 -7.35 8.88 19.76
C GLU A 78 -6.60 9.77 20.78
N GLY A 79 -6.48 11.08 20.52
CA GLY A 79 -5.88 12.04 21.44
C GLY A 79 -4.39 12.31 21.22
N GLY A 80 -3.81 11.75 20.15
CA GLY A 80 -2.48 12.10 19.68
C GLY A 80 -2.35 13.58 19.31
N LYS A 81 -1.13 14.11 19.35
CA LYS A 81 -0.84 15.53 19.07
C LYS A 81 0.34 15.64 18.12
N ILE A 82 0.28 16.62 17.23
CA ILE A 82 1.44 17.08 16.45
C ILE A 82 2.06 18.19 17.30
N VAL A 83 3.25 17.93 17.85
CA VAL A 83 3.99 18.84 18.73
C VAL A 83 5.25 19.34 18.05
#